data_AF-A0A318V1Q0-F1
#
_entry.id   AF-A0A318V1Q0-F1
#
_cell.length_a   1.000
_cell.length_b   1.000
_cell.length_c   1.000
_cell.angle_alpha   90.00
_cell.angle_beta   90.00
_cell.angle_gamma   90.00
#
_symmetry.space_group_name_H-M   'P 1'
#
loop_
_entity.id
_entity.type
_entity.pdbx_description
1 polymer ?
#
loop_
_entity_poly.entity_id
_entity_poly.type
_entity_poly.pdbx_seq_one_letter_code
_entity_poly.pdbx_strand_id
1 'polypeptide(L)'
;MLDLSRLTKLTEDLEQAVLSENIDEIQRLCSENSDFIFSIQPEKKNTSANQQLKSFIDIHQSATLLVKQTHQTVQNQLYQSIKARKSVSKYKGVKHAE
;
A
#
# COMPACT_ATOMS: atom_id res chain seq x y z
N MET A 1 -26.14 -9.57 4.49
CA MET A 1 -25.26 -10.56 5.16
C MET A 1 -23.90 -10.40 4.55
N LEU A 2 -22.83 -10.42 5.35
CA LEU A 2 -21.48 -10.25 4.85
C LEU A 2 -21.14 -11.40 3.88
N ASP A 3 -20.63 -11.06 2.70
CA ASP A 3 -20.16 -12.08 1.75
C ASP A 3 -18.79 -12.59 2.20
N LEU A 4 -18.81 -13.66 3.00
CA LEU A 4 -17.60 -14.25 3.57
C LEU A 4 -16.71 -14.89 2.50
N SER A 5 -17.28 -15.41 1.41
CA SER A 5 -16.46 -15.99 0.34
C SER A 5 -15.64 -14.91 -0.35
N ARG A 6 -16.28 -13.76 -0.64
CA ARG A 6 -15.58 -12.59 -1.19
C ARG A 6 -14.56 -12.02 -0.21
N LEU A 7 -14.89 -11.96 1.08
CA LEU A 7 -13.97 -11.49 2.12
C LEU A 7 -12.73 -12.39 2.24
N THR A 8 -12.92 -13.70 2.32
CA THR A 8 -11.82 -14.67 2.43
C THR A 8 -10.91 -14.58 1.21
N LYS A 9 -11.47 -14.59 0.00
CA LYS A 9 -10.67 -14.47 -1.21
C LYS A 9 -9.88 -13.16 -1.26
N LEU A 10 -10.53 -12.03 -0.97
CA LEU A 10 -9.84 -10.74 -0.93
C LEU A 10 -8.75 -10.70 0.13
N THR A 11 -8.95 -11.37 1.26
CA THR A 11 -7.95 -11.47 2.34
C THR A 11 -6.73 -12.24 1.88
N GLU A 12 -6.92 -13.41 1.25
CA GLU A 12 -5.83 -14.25 0.73
C GLU A 12 -5.06 -13.55 -0.40
N ASP A 13 -5.78 -12.97 -1.37
CA ASP A 13 -5.17 -12.24 -2.50
C ASP A 13 -4.36 -11.04 -1.98
N LEU A 14 -4.89 -10.29 -1.01
CA LEU A 14 -4.21 -9.13 -0.42
C LEU A 14 -3.01 -9.55 0.44
N GLU A 15 -3.11 -10.63 1.21
CA GLU A 15 -2.00 -11.18 1.99
C GLU A 15 -0.85 -11.58 1.07
N GLN A 16 -1.14 -12.27 -0.03
CA GLN A 16 -0.13 -12.66 -1.00
C GLN A 16 0.53 -11.45 -1.67
N ALA A 17 -0.24 -10.41 -1.98
CA ALA A 17 0.29 -9.15 -2.53
C ALA A 17 1.20 -8.42 -1.53
N VAL A 18 0.84 -8.43 -0.23
CA VAL A 18 1.68 -7.89 0.85
C VAL A 18 2.97 -8.68 1.00
N LEU A 19 2.91 -10.01 1.04
CA LEU A 19 4.08 -10.89 1.19
C LEU A 19 5.06 -10.78 0.01
N SER A 20 4.54 -10.54 -1.19
CA SER A 20 5.35 -10.33 -2.40
C SER A 20 5.78 -8.87 -2.60
N GLU A 21 5.43 -7.98 -1.67
CA GLU A 21 5.66 -6.53 -1.73
C GLU A 21 5.16 -5.89 -3.04
N ASN A 22 4.12 -6.46 -3.65
CA ASN A 22 3.58 -6.02 -4.93
C ASN A 22 2.61 -4.85 -4.72
N ILE A 23 3.16 -3.64 -4.71
CA ILE A 23 2.42 -2.40 -4.42
C ILE A 23 1.30 -2.13 -5.43
N ASP A 24 1.55 -2.40 -6.71
CA ASP A 24 0.56 -2.17 -7.77
C ASP A 24 -0.64 -3.10 -7.59
N GLU A 25 -0.38 -4.37 -7.24
CA GLU A 25 -1.43 -5.34 -6.98
C GLU A 25 -2.23 -5.00 -5.71
N ILE A 26 -1.56 -4.54 -4.65
CA ILE A 26 -2.24 -4.04 -3.43
C ILE A 26 -3.19 -2.89 -3.79
N GLN A 27 -2.71 -1.91 -4.56
CA GLN A 27 -3.54 -0.77 -4.98
C GLN A 27 -4.72 -1.21 -5.85
N ARG A 28 -4.49 -2.13 -6.80
CA ARG A 28 -5.52 -2.70 -7.67
C ARG A 28 -6.61 -3.40 -6.86
N LEU A 29 -6.22 -4.32 -5.97
CA LEU A 29 -7.16 -5.08 -5.13
C LEU A 29 -8.02 -4.17 -4.24
N CYS A 30 -7.41 -3.18 -3.58
CA CYS A 30 -8.13 -2.23 -2.74
C CYS A 30 -9.05 -1.31 -3.54
N SER A 31 -8.66 -0.91 -4.76
CA SER A 31 -9.48 -0.04 -5.61
C SER A 31 -10.68 -0.79 -6.19
N GLU A 32 -10.46 -1.99 -6.73
CA GLU A 32 -11.52 -2.82 -7.32
C GLU A 32 -12.55 -3.29 -6.29
N ASN A 33 -12.16 -3.37 -5.02
CA ASN A 33 -13.03 -3.80 -3.93
C ASN A 33 -13.41 -2.67 -2.97
N SER A 34 -13.18 -1.40 -3.32
CA SER A 34 -13.43 -0.27 -2.42
C SER A 34 -14.84 -0.26 -1.86
N ASP A 35 -15.84 -0.43 -2.72
CA ASP A 35 -17.25 -0.40 -2.33
C ASP A 35 -17.58 -1.54 -1.37
N PHE A 36 -17.02 -2.72 -1.62
CA PHE A 36 -17.17 -3.86 -0.73
C PHE A 36 -16.52 -3.58 0.62
N ILE A 37 -15.27 -3.11 0.64
CA ILE A 37 -14.51 -2.80 1.87
C ILE A 37 -15.26 -1.77 2.72
N PHE A 38 -15.76 -0.70 2.12
CA PHE A 38 -16.53 0.34 2.82
C PHE A 38 -17.90 -0.14 3.29
N SER A 39 -18.46 -1.17 2.66
CA SER A 39 -19.74 -1.76 3.07
C SER A 39 -19.64 -2.72 4.26
N ILE A 40 -18.43 -3.15 4.65
CA ILE A 40 -18.26 -4.16 5.71
C ILE A 40 -18.70 -3.59 7.06
N GLN A 41 -19.56 -4.35 7.75
CA GLN A 41 -19.99 -4.06 9.11
C GLN A 41 -19.84 -5.31 10.00
N PRO A 42 -19.50 -5.16 11.28
CA PRO A 42 -19.45 -6.28 12.21
C PRO A 42 -20.81 -6.97 12.35
N GLU A 43 -20.82 -8.31 12.34
CA GLU A 43 -22.05 -9.07 12.53
C GLU A 43 -22.30 -9.33 14.02
N LYS A 44 -23.43 -8.87 14.57
CA LYS A 44 -23.73 -8.93 16.02
C LYS A 44 -23.72 -10.33 16.64
N LYS A 45 -23.96 -11.39 15.85
CA LYS A 45 -24.13 -12.76 16.35
C LYS A 45 -23.22 -13.79 15.68
N ASN A 46 -22.30 -13.36 14.81
CA ASN A 46 -21.47 -14.26 14.01
C ASN A 46 -19.99 -14.09 14.36
N THR A 47 -19.56 -14.80 15.41
CA THR A 47 -18.18 -14.73 15.91
C THR A 47 -17.15 -15.16 14.87
N SER A 48 -17.47 -16.17 14.05
CA SER A 48 -16.57 -16.66 13.00
C SER A 48 -16.38 -15.62 11.89
N ALA A 49 -17.46 -15.00 11.41
CA ALA A 49 -17.38 -13.88 10.46
C ALA A 49 -16.55 -12.71 11.02
N ASN A 50 -16.75 -12.38 12.30
CA ASN A 50 -15.99 -11.29 12.94
C ASN A 50 -14.50 -11.62 13.10
N GLN A 51 -14.14 -12.89 13.29
CA GLN A 51 -12.73 -13.32 13.29
C GLN A 51 -12.09 -13.15 11.91
N GLN A 52 -12.78 -13.57 10.84
CA GLN A 52 -12.29 -13.37 9.47
C GLN A 52 -12.16 -11.89 9.14
N LEU A 53 -13.14 -11.07 9.55
CA LEU A 53 -13.07 -9.62 9.41
C LEU A 53 -11.86 -9.03 10.13
N LYS A 54 -11.55 -9.52 11.34
CA LYS A 54 -10.37 -9.07 12.07
C LYS A 54 -9.08 -9.40 11.31
N SER A 55 -8.95 -10.63 10.79
CA SER A 55 -7.81 -11.01 9.95
C SER A 55 -7.67 -10.11 8.72
N PHE A 56 -8.78 -9.84 8.04
CA PHE A 56 -8.79 -8.90 6.91
C PHE A 56 -8.31 -7.50 7.30
N ILE A 57 -8.79 -6.96 8.43
CA ILE A 57 -8.39 -5.63 8.93
C ILE A 57 -6.88 -5.59 9.20
N ASP A 58 -6.32 -6.61 9.85
CA ASP A 58 -4.89 -6.68 10.19
C ASP A 58 -4.02 -6.71 8.91
N ILE A 59 -4.43 -7.48 7.90
CA ILE A 59 -3.76 -7.54 6.59
C ILE A 59 -3.88 -6.22 5.85
N HIS A 60 -5.07 -5.61 5.83
CA HIS A 60 -5.30 -4.31 5.18
C HIS A 60 -4.47 -3.18 5.83
N GLN A 61 -4.28 -3.22 7.15
CA GLN A 61 -3.41 -2.28 7.84
C GLN A 61 -1.94 -2.47 7.43
N SER A 62 -1.48 -3.71 7.34
CA SER A 62 -0.14 -4.04 6.86
C SER A 62 0.08 -3.54 5.42
N ALA A 63 -0.88 -3.77 4.53
CA ALA A 63 -0.86 -3.27 3.16
C ALA A 63 -0.77 -1.72 3.12
N THR A 64 -1.56 -1.04 3.95
CA THR A 64 -1.55 0.43 4.05
C THR A 64 -0.19 0.95 4.54
N LEU A 65 0.41 0.28 5.52
CA LEU A 65 1.73 0.65 6.04
C LEU A 65 2.80 0.50 4.95
N LEU A 66 2.79 -0.62 4.24
CA LEU A 66 3.73 -0.89 3.16
C LEU A 66 3.64 0.18 2.05
N VAL A 67 2.44 0.52 1.60
CA VAL A 67 2.23 1.59 0.61
C VAL A 67 2.80 2.94 1.10
N LYS A 68 2.57 3.29 2.37
CA LYS A 68 3.11 4.52 2.97
C LYS A 68 4.64 4.52 3.00
N GLN A 69 5.26 3.39 3.37
CA GLN A 69 6.72 3.24 3.42
C GLN A 69 7.34 3.34 2.01
N THR A 70 6.73 2.69 1.02
CA THR A 70 7.17 2.80 -0.38
C THR A 70 7.07 4.24 -0.86
N HIS A 71 5.98 4.93 -0.56
CA HIS A 71 5.81 6.34 -0.94
C HIS A 71 6.91 7.23 -0.33
N GLN A 72 7.21 7.07 0.95
CA GLN A 72 8.30 7.80 1.62
C GLN A 72 9.67 7.49 0.99
N THR A 73 9.93 6.23 0.67
CA THR A 73 11.18 5.81 0.01
C THR A 73 11.35 6.48 -1.35
N VAL A 74 10.29 6.48 -2.18
CA VAL A 74 10.32 7.12 -3.50
C VAL A 74 10.52 8.64 -3.37
N GLN A 75 9.83 9.30 -2.43
CA GLN A 75 10.03 10.73 -2.18
C GLN A 75 11.49 11.06 -1.80
N ASN A 76 12.09 10.26 -0.91
CA ASN A 76 13.48 10.43 -0.50
C ASN A 76 14.45 10.25 -1.68
N GLN A 77 14.23 9.23 -2.52
CA GLN A 77 15.04 9.00 -3.72
C GLN A 77 14.94 10.17 -4.71
N LEU A 78 13.74 10.71 -4.94
CA LEU A 78 13.53 11.89 -5.78
C LEU A 78 14.28 13.10 -5.23
N TYR A 79 14.19 13.36 -3.93
CA TYR A 79 14.91 14.45 -3.28
C TYR A 79 16.42 14.33 -3.45
N GLN A 80 16.99 13.14 -3.21
CA GLN A 80 18.43 12.90 -3.38
C GLN A 80 18.87 13.08 -4.85
N SER A 81 18.08 12.59 -5.80
CA SER A 81 18.35 12.76 -7.24
C SER A 81 18.36 14.24 -7.65
N ILE A 82 17.37 15.02 -7.18
CA ILE A 82 17.33 16.48 -7.43
C ILE A 82 18.53 17.18 -6.79
N LYS A 83 18.89 16.83 -5.55
CA LYS A 83 20.05 17.39 -4.85
C LYS A 83 21.35 17.10 -5.60
N ALA A 84 21.54 15.86 -6.06
CA ALA A 84 22.70 15.44 -6.85
C ALA A 84 22.76 16.18 -8.19
N ARG A 85 21.64 16.34 -8.90
CA ARG A 85 21.59 17.11 -10.15
C ARG A 85 22.01 18.57 -9.91
N LYS A 86 21.53 19.20 -8.83
CA LYS A 86 21.90 20.58 -8.46
C LYS A 86 23.38 20.71 -8.10
N SER A 87 23.98 19.74 -7.39
CA SER A 87 25.41 19.78 -7.06
C SER A 87 26.30 19.59 -8.29
N VAL A 88 25.95 18.69 -9.20
CA VAL A 88 26.66 18.49 -10.48
C VAL A 88 26.56 19.74 -11.37
N SER A 89 25.39 20.39 -11.43
CA SER A 89 25.22 21.64 -12.17
C SER A 89 26.09 22.77 -11.64
N LYS A 90 26.25 22.89 -10.31
CA LYS A 90 27.18 23.86 -9.71
C LYS A 90 28.63 23.56 -10.08
N TYR A 91 29.04 22.29 -10.06
CA TYR A 91 30.40 21.89 -10.41
C TYR A 91 30.74 22.14 -11.90
N LYS A 92 29.78 21.95 -12.82
CA LYS A 92 29.97 22.32 -14.24
C LYS A 92 30.05 23.83 -14.45
N GLY A 93 29.33 24.64 -13.67
CA GLY A 93 29.41 26.10 -13.73
C GLY A 93 30.74 26.68 -13.23
N VAL A 94 31.39 26.01 -12.29
CA VAL A 94 32.69 26.46 -11.75
C VAL A 94 33.86 26.14 -12.70
N LYS A 95 33.75 25.11 -13.54
CA LYS A 95 34.79 24.77 -14.53
C LYS A 95 34.87 25.71 -15.75
N HIS A 96 33.95 26.67 -15.87
CA HIS A 96 33.93 27.65 -16.97
C HIS A 96 33.93 29.11 -16.49
N ALA A 97 34.28 29.35 -15.23
CA ALA A 97 34.58 30.69 -14.72
C ALA A 97 36.09 30.93 -14.83
N GLU A 98 36.57 31.17 -16.05
CA GLU A 98 37.85 31.85 -16.30
C GLU A 98 37.63 33.37 -16.33
#